data_AF-A0A815VWF1-F1
#
_entry.id   AF-A0A815VWF1-F1
#
_cell.length_a   1.000
_cell.length_b   1.000
_cell.length_c   1.000
_cell.angle_alpha   90.00
_cell.angle_beta   90.00
_cell.angle_gamma   90.00
#
_symmetry.space_group_name_H-M   'P 1'
#
loop_
_entity.id
_entity.type
_entity.pdbx_description
1 polymer ?
#
loop_
_entity_poly.entity_id
_entity_poly.type
_entity_poly.pdbx_seq_one_letter_code
_entity_poly.pdbx_strand_id
1 'polypeptide(L)'
;MIWIAGTFFCSLIFSISSSSQVKADSCDIYSHPQYGIGQCIEQNQCPNALYQSGLCESQPANIKCCFSLGPMTEEFRAVWIATVTNIDWPSSRTATPAQQQTELINILNTVQKLNMNAVVFQIRPVGDTFYASTLEPWSLYLTGAHGKAPSPLWDPLTFIVSEAHKRNIEVHAWLNPYRGRMSGATYELSSNHMAKRFPKYAYTYNKYIWMDPGSVEVQQFIVNVTEDIVRRYGVDGIHMDDYFYPYSDGTEFPDAATYTAYQQTGGKLNKGDWRRSNVNTLI
;
A
#
# COMPACT_ATOMS: atom_id res chain seq x y z
N MET A 1 53.12 -58.16 37.25
CA MET A 1 53.15 -58.25 38.72
C MET A 1 51.72 -57.96 39.18
N ILE A 2 51.02 -59.02 39.56
CA ILE A 2 49.68 -59.04 40.18
C ILE A 2 49.84 -58.77 41.69
N TRP A 3 48.75 -58.35 42.36
CA TRP A 3 48.30 -58.59 43.77
C TRP A 3 47.52 -57.33 44.24
N ILE A 4 46.16 -57.29 44.24
CA ILE A 4 45.14 -57.92 45.13
C ILE A 4 45.31 -57.41 46.58
N ALA A 5 44.36 -56.85 47.36
CA ALA A 5 42.93 -57.08 47.64
C ALA A 5 42.29 -55.76 48.17
N GLY A 6 40.98 -55.56 48.39
CA GLY A 6 39.93 -56.51 48.74
C GLY A 6 38.53 -55.87 48.83
N THR A 7 37.61 -56.74 49.18
CA THR A 7 36.16 -56.80 48.90
C THR A 7 35.30 -56.16 50.01
N PHE A 8 34.06 -55.71 49.71
CA PHE A 8 32.77 -56.15 50.31
C PHE A 8 31.59 -55.13 50.17
N PHE A 9 30.56 -55.58 49.43
CA PHE A 9 29.09 -55.53 49.67
C PHE A 9 28.20 -54.28 49.48
N CYS A 10 27.21 -54.51 48.59
CA CYS A 10 25.75 -54.31 48.74
C CYS A 10 25.14 -52.89 48.70
N SER A 11 24.43 -52.58 47.60
CA SER A 11 22.97 -52.76 47.50
C SER A 11 22.41 -51.88 46.39
N LEU A 12 21.65 -52.52 45.49
CA LEU A 12 20.81 -51.86 44.50
C LEU A 12 19.64 -51.17 45.19
N ILE A 13 19.46 -49.87 44.91
CA ILE A 13 18.16 -49.21 44.99
C ILE A 13 17.86 -48.70 43.57
N PHE A 14 16.85 -49.30 42.93
CA PHE A 14 16.23 -48.72 41.75
C PHE A 14 15.32 -47.57 42.18
N SER A 15 15.54 -46.38 41.64
CA SER A 15 14.53 -45.33 41.58
C SER A 15 14.18 -45.12 40.11
N ILE A 16 12.92 -45.41 39.76
CA ILE A 16 12.35 -45.09 38.46
C ILE A 16 11.85 -43.64 38.57
N SER A 17 12.50 -42.70 37.86
CA SER A 17 11.92 -41.39 37.59
C SER A 17 11.59 -41.28 36.11
N SER A 18 10.29 -41.30 35.78
CA SER A 18 9.79 -40.91 34.47
C SER A 18 9.95 -39.40 34.30
N SER A 19 10.98 -38.96 33.56
CA SER A 19 11.06 -37.56 33.12
C SER A 19 10.32 -37.40 31.79
N SER A 20 9.09 -36.92 31.84
CA SER A 20 8.43 -36.32 30.67
C SER A 20 9.18 -35.03 30.31
N GLN A 21 9.93 -35.04 29.21
CA GLN A 21 10.50 -33.81 28.66
C GLN A 21 9.36 -32.91 28.19
N VAL A 22 9.17 -31.77 28.86
CA VAL A 22 8.31 -30.69 28.37
C VAL A 22 9.03 -30.07 27.17
N LYS A 23 8.44 -30.17 25.98
CA LYS A 23 8.94 -29.48 24.78
C LYS A 23 8.93 -27.97 25.04
N ALA A 24 10.03 -27.27 24.74
CA ALA A 24 10.03 -25.81 24.77
C ALA A 24 9.25 -25.25 23.57
N ASP A 25 8.52 -24.15 23.77
CA ASP A 25 7.79 -23.47 22.70
C ASP A 25 8.77 -22.76 21.75
N SER A 26 8.57 -22.92 20.43
CA SER A 26 9.40 -22.27 19.41
C SER A 26 8.95 -20.85 19.08
N CYS A 27 7.79 -20.42 19.60
CA CYS A 27 7.20 -19.11 19.33
C CYS A 27 8.10 -17.94 19.77
N ASP A 28 8.72 -18.04 20.94
CA ASP A 28 9.52 -16.96 21.54
C ASP A 28 10.84 -16.68 20.79
N ILE A 29 11.26 -17.61 19.92
CA ILE A 29 12.48 -17.52 19.12
C ILE A 29 12.20 -17.42 17.61
N TYR A 30 10.94 -17.55 17.21
CA TYR A 30 10.53 -17.42 15.82
C TYR A 30 10.30 -15.95 15.47
N SER A 31 11.18 -15.39 14.63
CA SER A 31 11.06 -14.03 14.11
C SER A 31 10.32 -14.05 12.77
N HIS A 32 9.06 -13.59 12.78
CA HIS A 32 8.27 -13.45 11.56
C HIS A 32 8.80 -12.27 10.72
N PRO A 33 9.01 -12.43 9.41
CA PRO A 33 9.63 -11.40 8.55
C PRO A 33 8.95 -10.04 8.60
N GLN A 34 7.63 -10.02 8.84
CA GLN A 34 6.80 -8.81 8.83
C GLN A 34 6.35 -8.35 10.22
N TYR A 35 6.32 -9.25 11.20
CA TYR A 35 5.59 -9.03 12.46
C TYR A 35 6.44 -9.28 13.71
N GLY A 36 7.74 -9.57 13.54
CA GLY A 36 8.66 -9.75 14.66
C GLY A 36 8.42 -11.04 15.45
N ILE A 37 8.76 -11.03 16.73
CA ILE A 37 8.72 -12.21 17.61
C ILE A 37 7.30 -12.38 18.14
N GLY A 38 6.78 -13.61 18.04
CA GLY A 38 5.45 -13.95 18.52
C GLY A 38 5.41 -14.30 20.01
N GLN A 39 4.21 -14.34 20.58
CA GLN A 39 3.95 -14.85 21.93
C GLN A 39 2.83 -15.90 21.90
N CYS A 40 2.95 -16.91 22.75
CA CYS A 40 1.91 -17.94 22.91
C CYS A 40 0.74 -17.41 23.75
N ILE A 41 -0.36 -17.02 23.09
CA ILE A 41 -1.61 -16.58 23.75
C ILE A 41 -2.84 -17.21 23.08
N GLU A 42 -4.02 -17.05 23.67
CA GLU A 42 -5.25 -17.61 23.11
C GLU A 42 -5.59 -17.03 21.72
N GLN A 43 -6.03 -17.88 20.80
CA GLN A 43 -6.30 -17.50 19.41
C GLN A 43 -7.28 -16.32 19.28
N ASN A 44 -8.29 -16.27 20.15
CA ASN A 44 -9.29 -15.20 20.21
C ASN A 44 -8.72 -13.87 20.78
N GLN A 45 -7.52 -13.91 21.36
CA GLN A 45 -6.79 -12.77 21.89
C GLN A 45 -5.64 -12.32 20.99
N CYS A 46 -5.37 -13.02 19.87
CA CYS A 46 -4.35 -12.58 18.92
C CYS A 46 -4.72 -11.21 18.33
N PRO A 47 -3.82 -10.20 18.41
CA PRO A 47 -4.04 -8.92 17.75
C PRO A 47 -4.26 -9.12 16.25
N ASN A 48 -5.33 -8.51 15.71
CA ASN A 48 -5.64 -8.55 14.27
C ASN A 48 -5.75 -9.97 13.67
N ALA A 49 -6.01 -10.99 14.49
CA ALA A 49 -6.03 -12.40 14.08
C ALA A 49 -4.73 -12.90 13.39
N LEU A 50 -3.59 -12.26 13.65
CA LEU A 50 -2.29 -12.68 13.11
C LEU A 50 -1.66 -13.76 13.99
N TYR A 51 -1.67 -15.01 13.52
CA TYR A 51 -1.07 -16.12 14.26
C TYR A 51 -0.54 -17.25 13.39
N GLN A 52 0.40 -18.01 13.96
CA GLN A 52 0.92 -19.25 13.38
C GLN A 52 0.66 -20.43 14.31
N SER A 53 0.15 -21.52 13.72
CA SER A 53 -0.07 -22.78 14.43
C SER A 53 1.21 -23.60 14.51
N GLY A 54 1.32 -24.44 15.55
CA GLY A 54 2.43 -25.40 15.69
C GLY A 54 3.72 -24.83 16.27
N LEU A 55 3.76 -23.54 16.64
CA LEU A 55 4.92 -22.93 17.29
C LEU A 55 4.83 -22.88 18.84
N CYS A 56 3.64 -23.14 19.39
CA CYS A 56 3.37 -23.26 20.83
C CYS A 56 3.13 -24.74 21.19
N GLU A 57 4.14 -25.57 20.99
CA GLU A 57 4.05 -27.04 21.11
C GLU A 57 3.77 -27.56 22.53
N SER A 58 4.10 -26.77 23.55
CA SER A 58 3.88 -27.07 24.97
C SER A 58 2.49 -26.64 25.46
N GLN A 59 1.74 -25.91 24.64
CA GLN A 59 0.49 -25.25 25.02
C GLN A 59 -0.75 -25.97 24.47
N PRO A 60 -1.94 -25.74 25.06
CA PRO A 60 -3.22 -26.21 24.54
C PRO A 60 -3.49 -25.78 23.10
N ALA A 61 -4.31 -26.53 22.36
CA ALA A 61 -4.58 -26.29 20.93
C ALA A 61 -5.18 -24.92 20.59
N ASN A 62 -5.85 -24.28 21.56
CA ASN A 62 -6.41 -22.93 21.46
C ASN A 62 -5.37 -21.82 21.65
N ILE A 63 -4.15 -22.15 22.07
CA ILE A 63 -3.01 -21.23 22.12
C ILE A 63 -2.28 -21.27 20.78
N LYS A 64 -2.05 -20.08 20.21
CA LYS A 64 -1.31 -19.90 18.95
C LYS A 64 -0.15 -18.95 19.18
N CYS A 65 0.84 -19.00 18.30
CA CYS A 65 1.89 -18.01 18.28
C CYS A 65 1.32 -16.75 17.63
N CYS A 66 0.85 -15.81 18.44
CA CYS A 66 0.27 -14.57 17.96
C CYS A 66 1.38 -13.53 17.81
N PHE A 67 1.38 -12.82 16.68
CA PHE A 67 2.30 -11.73 16.47
C PHE A 67 1.63 -10.43 16.91
N SER A 68 2.25 -9.70 17.82
CA SER A 68 1.89 -8.30 17.97
C SER A 68 2.64 -7.52 16.91
N LEU A 69 1.93 -6.67 16.17
CA LEU A 69 2.58 -5.47 15.69
C LEU A 69 3.08 -4.80 16.95
N GLY A 70 4.39 -4.86 17.22
CA GLY A 70 4.98 -4.01 18.25
C GLY A 70 4.47 -2.58 18.01
N PRO A 71 4.38 -1.73 19.06
CA PRO A 71 4.10 -0.32 18.83
C PRO A 71 5.01 0.15 17.69
N MET A 72 4.50 0.88 16.69
CA MET A 72 5.38 1.52 15.70
C MET A 72 6.35 2.39 16.50
N THR A 73 7.55 1.86 16.75
CA THR A 73 8.52 2.48 17.66
C THR A 73 9.27 3.61 16.98
N GLU A 74 9.13 3.70 15.65
CA GLU A 74 9.79 4.69 14.82
C GLU A 74 8.78 5.75 14.39
N GLU A 75 9.14 7.02 14.60
CA GLU A 75 8.40 8.18 14.08
C GLU A 75 8.32 8.11 12.55
N PHE A 76 7.12 8.27 11.98
CA PHE A 76 6.93 8.35 10.53
C PHE A 76 7.47 9.68 10.00
N ARG A 77 8.54 9.62 9.21
CA ARG A 77 9.28 10.76 8.68
C ARG A 77 9.37 10.61 7.17
N ALA A 78 8.37 11.16 6.49
CA ALA A 78 8.17 10.98 5.06
C ALA A 78 8.34 12.27 4.27
N VAL A 79 8.64 12.11 2.99
CA VAL A 79 8.54 13.18 1.99
C VAL A 79 7.57 12.78 0.88
N TRP A 80 6.75 13.72 0.43
CA TRP A 80 5.98 13.55 -0.80
C TRP A 80 6.89 13.75 -2.02
N ILE A 81 6.68 12.93 -3.05
CA ILE A 81 7.30 13.06 -4.37
C ILE A 81 6.17 13.21 -5.38
N ALA A 82 5.78 14.44 -5.68
CA ALA A 82 4.70 14.77 -6.60
C ALA A 82 5.15 14.69 -8.07
N THR A 83 4.32 14.04 -8.87
CA THR A 83 4.57 13.81 -10.31
C THR A 83 3.68 14.64 -11.22
N VAL A 84 2.52 15.07 -10.70
CA VAL A 84 1.63 16.00 -11.39
C VAL A 84 2.39 17.26 -11.75
N THR A 85 2.30 17.68 -13.01
CA THR A 85 3.00 18.87 -13.53
C THR A 85 4.52 18.87 -13.34
N ASN A 86 5.13 17.71 -13.07
CA ASN A 86 6.57 17.56 -12.84
C ASN A 86 7.08 18.42 -11.65
N ILE A 87 6.31 18.50 -10.54
CA ILE A 87 6.67 19.32 -9.37
C ILE A 87 7.99 18.87 -8.74
N ASP A 88 8.06 17.61 -8.32
CA ASP A 88 9.26 17.05 -7.70
C ASP A 88 10.00 16.11 -8.65
N TRP A 89 9.25 15.26 -9.36
CA TRP A 89 9.84 14.25 -10.23
C TRP A 89 8.90 13.79 -11.37
N PRO A 90 9.41 13.48 -12.58
CA PRO A 90 10.76 13.78 -13.04
C PRO A 90 10.91 15.28 -13.30
N SER A 91 12.15 15.76 -13.30
CA SER A 91 12.48 17.19 -13.52
C SER A 91 11.91 17.74 -14.84
N SER A 92 11.72 16.86 -15.82
CA SER A 92 11.05 17.14 -17.07
C SER A 92 10.37 15.90 -17.62
N ARG A 93 9.20 16.08 -18.23
CA ARG A 93 8.52 15.06 -19.04
C ARG A 93 9.28 14.64 -20.30
N THR A 94 10.38 15.34 -20.63
CA THR A 94 11.31 14.99 -21.72
C THR A 94 12.60 14.35 -21.22
N ALA A 95 12.76 14.16 -19.90
CA ALA A 95 13.93 13.48 -19.35
C ALA A 95 13.97 12.03 -19.84
N THR A 96 15.17 11.55 -20.17
CA THR A 96 15.38 10.16 -20.56
C THR A 96 15.16 9.22 -19.35
N PRO A 97 14.80 7.95 -19.56
CA PRO A 97 14.72 6.97 -18.48
C PRO A 97 15.95 6.94 -17.56
N ALA A 98 17.16 7.07 -18.10
CA ALA A 98 18.40 7.10 -17.31
C ALA A 98 18.48 8.35 -16.41
N GLN A 99 18.08 9.52 -16.91
CA GLN A 99 18.00 10.75 -16.10
C GLN A 99 16.94 10.61 -15.01
N GLN A 100 15.76 10.10 -15.37
CA GLN A 100 14.64 9.86 -14.45
C GLN A 100 15.04 8.92 -13.29
N GLN A 101 15.75 7.82 -13.59
CA GLN A 101 16.31 6.90 -12.60
C GLN A 101 17.35 7.57 -11.70
N THR A 102 18.27 8.34 -12.29
CA THR A 102 19.30 9.09 -11.54
C THR A 102 18.68 10.09 -10.58
N GLU A 103 17.63 10.79 -11.00
CA GLU A 103 16.88 11.73 -10.16
C GLU A 103 16.22 11.02 -8.97
N LEU A 104 15.55 9.88 -9.17
CA LEU A 104 14.99 9.09 -8.06
C LEU A 104 16.06 8.63 -7.07
N ILE A 105 17.21 8.15 -7.57
CA ILE A 105 18.34 7.77 -6.69
C ILE A 105 18.80 8.98 -5.85
N ASN A 106 18.91 10.16 -6.46
CA ASN A 106 19.34 11.37 -5.75
C ASN A 106 18.32 11.82 -4.70
N ILE A 107 17.02 11.69 -4.99
CA ILE A 107 15.95 11.93 -4.02
C ILE A 107 16.11 10.96 -2.84
N LEU A 108 16.21 9.65 -3.09
CA LEU A 108 16.35 8.64 -2.03
C LEU A 108 17.62 8.81 -1.20
N ASN A 109 18.75 9.19 -1.83
CA ASN A 109 19.97 9.52 -1.10
C ASN A 109 19.78 10.73 -0.18
N THR A 110 18.96 11.71 -0.60
CA THR A 110 18.62 12.88 0.23
C THR A 110 17.70 12.50 1.39
N VAL A 111 16.66 11.70 1.12
CA VAL A 111 15.76 11.14 2.14
C VAL A 111 16.56 10.40 3.22
N GLN A 112 17.48 9.53 2.82
CA GLN A 112 18.37 8.83 3.74
C GLN A 112 19.28 9.78 4.52
N LYS A 113 19.90 10.77 3.86
CA LYS A 113 20.77 11.77 4.52
C LYS A 113 20.03 12.60 5.57
N LEU A 114 18.74 12.84 5.35
CA LEU A 114 17.87 13.59 6.27
C LEU A 114 17.28 12.69 7.38
N ASN A 115 17.68 11.41 7.45
CA ASN A 115 17.13 10.41 8.36
C ASN A 115 15.60 10.24 8.23
N MET A 116 15.05 10.45 7.04
CA MET A 116 13.66 10.12 6.72
C MET A 116 13.55 8.61 6.47
N ASN A 117 12.40 8.01 6.77
CA ASN A 117 12.16 6.56 6.66
C ASN A 117 11.09 6.17 5.65
N ALA A 118 10.44 7.13 4.99
CA ALA A 118 9.44 6.84 3.97
C ALA A 118 9.42 7.87 2.84
N VAL A 119 8.93 7.44 1.68
CA VAL A 119 8.53 8.32 0.57
C VAL A 119 7.08 8.05 0.19
N VAL A 120 6.35 9.12 -0.09
CA VAL A 120 4.99 9.06 -0.60
C VAL A 120 5.02 9.45 -2.08
N PHE A 121 5.04 8.45 -2.96
CA PHE A 121 5.34 8.62 -4.38
C PHE A 121 4.06 8.69 -5.21
N GLN A 122 3.81 9.81 -5.89
CA GLN A 122 2.61 10.00 -6.71
C GLN A 122 2.64 9.14 -7.97
N ILE A 123 2.05 7.95 -7.89
CA ILE A 123 2.01 7.03 -9.03
C ILE A 123 0.81 7.25 -9.95
N ARG A 124 -0.23 7.93 -9.46
CA ARG A 124 -1.48 8.17 -10.19
C ARG A 124 -1.99 9.60 -10.01
N PRO A 125 -1.50 10.59 -10.78
CA PRO A 125 -1.87 11.99 -10.60
C PRO A 125 -3.21 12.39 -11.22
N VAL A 126 -3.58 11.86 -12.41
CA VAL A 126 -4.79 12.29 -13.14
C VAL A 126 -5.53 11.16 -13.86
N GLY A 127 -5.58 9.94 -13.30
CA GLY A 127 -6.15 8.77 -14.00
C GLY A 127 -5.20 8.15 -15.03
N ASP A 128 -3.92 8.42 -14.84
CA ASP A 128 -2.77 7.92 -15.60
C ASP A 128 -1.68 7.45 -14.62
N THR A 129 -0.65 6.77 -15.12
CA THR A 129 0.23 5.96 -14.27
C THR A 129 1.72 6.19 -14.49
N PHE A 130 2.47 6.04 -13.40
CA PHE A 130 3.94 5.96 -13.35
C PHE A 130 4.42 4.52 -13.10
N TYR A 131 3.68 3.56 -13.64
CA TYR A 131 3.98 2.13 -13.58
C TYR A 131 3.31 1.44 -14.77
N ALA A 132 3.73 0.23 -15.13
CA ALA A 132 3.09 -0.50 -16.21
C ALA A 132 1.69 -0.98 -15.77
N SER A 133 0.64 -0.37 -16.31
CA SER A 133 -0.76 -0.73 -16.02
C SER A 133 -1.47 -1.26 -17.25
N THR A 134 -2.34 -2.26 -17.05
CA THR A 134 -3.31 -2.72 -18.07
C THR A 134 -4.65 -2.00 -17.95
N LEU A 135 -4.88 -1.30 -16.83
CA LEU A 135 -6.13 -0.61 -16.53
C LEU A 135 -6.08 0.86 -16.95
N GLU A 136 -4.93 1.52 -16.79
CA GLU A 136 -4.76 2.95 -17.01
C GLU A 136 -3.60 3.29 -17.96
N PRO A 137 -3.65 4.44 -18.65
CA PRO A 137 -2.58 4.87 -19.54
C PRO A 137 -1.33 5.31 -18.78
N TRP A 138 -0.19 5.30 -19.48
CA TRP A 138 1.03 5.97 -19.03
C TRP A 138 0.83 7.49 -18.94
N SER A 139 1.41 8.10 -17.92
CA SER A 139 1.27 9.54 -17.70
C SER A 139 1.99 10.39 -18.74
N LEU A 140 1.34 11.48 -19.16
CA LEU A 140 2.01 12.51 -19.96
C LEU A 140 3.18 13.17 -19.22
N TYR A 141 3.16 13.16 -17.89
CA TYR A 141 4.21 13.77 -17.06
C TYR A 141 5.47 12.89 -17.02
N LEU A 142 5.37 11.62 -17.44
CA LEU A 142 6.51 10.72 -17.57
C LEU A 142 7.20 10.83 -18.95
N THR A 143 6.44 10.94 -20.05
CA THR A 143 6.98 10.80 -21.41
C THR A 143 6.67 11.95 -22.36
N GLY A 144 5.92 12.95 -21.89
CA GLY A 144 5.44 14.07 -22.69
C GLY A 144 4.19 13.76 -23.53
N ALA A 145 3.77 12.50 -23.62
CA ALA A 145 2.59 12.09 -24.39
C ALA A 145 1.72 11.10 -23.60
N HIS A 146 0.46 11.44 -23.43
CA HIS A 146 -0.47 10.63 -22.64
C HIS A 146 -0.72 9.26 -23.28
N GLY A 147 -0.59 8.20 -22.50
CA GLY A 147 -0.67 6.80 -22.95
C GLY A 147 0.59 6.26 -23.63
N LYS A 148 1.63 7.07 -23.82
CA LYS A 148 2.90 6.62 -24.42
C LYS A 148 3.82 6.04 -23.34
N ALA A 149 4.18 4.77 -23.49
CA ALA A 149 5.16 4.11 -22.64
C ALA A 149 6.57 4.76 -22.77
N PRO A 150 7.39 4.74 -21.70
CA PRO A 150 8.75 5.25 -21.77
C PRO A 150 9.62 4.39 -22.70
N SER A 151 10.67 5.00 -23.26
CA SER A 151 11.61 4.34 -24.20
C SER A 151 13.05 4.73 -23.87
N PRO A 152 13.95 3.77 -23.54
CA PRO A 152 13.69 2.34 -23.35
C PRO A 152 12.63 2.09 -22.26
N LEU A 153 11.93 0.97 -22.38
CA LEU A 153 10.87 0.61 -21.43
C LEU A 153 11.46 0.43 -20.04
N TRP A 154 10.84 1.07 -19.06
CA TRP A 154 11.15 0.91 -17.65
C TRP A 154 9.90 1.20 -16.81
N ASP A 155 9.86 0.66 -15.59
CA ASP A 155 8.74 0.82 -14.67
C ASP A 155 9.22 1.64 -13.44
N PRO A 156 8.79 2.92 -13.29
CA PRO A 156 9.22 3.77 -12.20
C PRO A 156 8.86 3.26 -10.80
N LEU A 157 7.68 2.66 -10.63
CA LEU A 157 7.26 2.13 -9.34
C LEU A 157 8.11 0.93 -8.92
N THR A 158 8.40 0.01 -9.84
CA THR A 158 9.33 -1.10 -9.58
C THR A 158 10.71 -0.58 -9.16
N PHE A 159 11.20 0.43 -9.89
CA PHE A 159 12.52 1.00 -9.65
C PHE A 159 12.63 1.67 -8.28
N ILE A 160 11.68 2.55 -7.94
CA ILE A 160 11.74 3.28 -6.67
C ILE A 160 11.56 2.35 -5.47
N VAL A 161 10.67 1.35 -5.55
CA VAL A 161 10.51 0.32 -4.50
C VAL A 161 11.84 -0.39 -4.26
N SER A 162 12.47 -0.89 -5.32
CA SER A 162 13.75 -1.61 -5.20
C SER A 162 14.87 -0.73 -4.62
N GLU A 163 14.99 0.52 -5.06
CA GLU A 163 16.04 1.43 -4.59
C GLU A 163 15.77 1.95 -3.16
N ALA A 164 14.52 2.20 -2.79
CA ALA A 164 14.16 2.65 -1.46
C ALA A 164 14.36 1.55 -0.41
N HIS A 165 13.94 0.31 -0.71
CA HIS A 165 14.10 -0.83 0.20
C HIS A 165 15.56 -1.17 0.48
N LYS A 166 16.49 -0.98 -0.47
CA LYS A 166 17.95 -1.10 -0.23
C LYS A 166 18.47 -0.14 0.85
N ARG A 167 17.72 0.94 1.12
CA ARG A 167 18.05 1.99 2.08
C ARG A 167 17.16 1.94 3.32
N ASN A 168 16.33 0.91 3.47
CA ASN A 168 15.32 0.80 4.52
C ASN A 168 14.35 2.00 4.55
N ILE A 169 13.93 2.45 3.36
CA ILE A 169 12.94 3.52 3.16
C ILE A 169 11.66 2.86 2.62
N GLU A 170 10.54 3.08 3.30
CA GLU A 170 9.22 2.65 2.86
C GLU A 170 8.75 3.43 1.63
N VAL A 171 8.01 2.78 0.73
CA VAL A 171 7.35 3.40 -0.42
C VAL A 171 5.84 3.29 -0.28
N HIS A 172 5.20 4.45 -0.07
CA HIS A 172 3.75 4.58 -0.05
C HIS A 172 3.28 5.07 -1.42
N ALA A 173 2.51 4.26 -2.12
CA ALA A 173 1.97 4.59 -3.44
C ALA A 173 0.83 5.60 -3.30
N TRP A 174 1.04 6.81 -3.83
CA TRP A 174 0.08 7.90 -3.78
C TRP A 174 -0.78 7.99 -5.03
N LEU A 175 -2.10 7.91 -4.83
CA LEU A 175 -3.13 8.00 -5.84
C LEU A 175 -4.03 9.22 -5.60
N ASN A 176 -4.25 10.01 -6.63
CA ASN A 176 -5.41 10.90 -6.68
C ASN A 176 -6.60 10.08 -7.23
N PRO A 177 -7.71 9.90 -6.50
CA PRO A 177 -8.77 8.97 -6.88
C PRO A 177 -9.62 9.46 -8.06
N TYR A 178 -10.03 10.73 -8.07
CA TYR A 178 -11.11 11.21 -8.95
C TYR A 178 -10.66 12.21 -10.02
N ARG A 179 -9.46 12.77 -9.94
CA ARG A 179 -8.97 13.70 -10.96
C ARG A 179 -8.70 12.95 -12.26
N GLY A 180 -9.34 13.37 -13.35
CA GLY A 180 -9.15 12.81 -14.69
C GLY A 180 -8.39 13.71 -15.67
N ARG A 181 -8.20 14.99 -15.34
CA ARG A 181 -7.32 15.92 -16.08
C ARG A 181 -7.09 17.20 -15.28
N MET A 182 -5.88 17.75 -15.34
CA MET A 182 -5.55 19.07 -14.75
C MET A 182 -6.31 20.23 -15.41
N SER A 183 -6.56 21.28 -14.63
CA SER A 183 -7.19 22.52 -15.12
C SER A 183 -6.42 23.11 -16.30
N GLY A 184 -7.15 23.43 -17.37
CA GLY A 184 -6.58 24.09 -18.55
C GLY A 184 -5.66 23.22 -19.40
N ALA A 185 -5.43 21.95 -19.04
CA ALA A 185 -4.62 21.05 -19.86
C ALA A 185 -5.38 20.62 -21.13
N THR A 186 -4.76 20.80 -22.30
CA THR A 186 -5.34 20.49 -23.61
C THR A 186 -4.55 19.36 -24.27
N TYR A 187 -4.86 18.13 -23.91
CA TYR A 187 -4.36 16.93 -24.58
C TYR A 187 -5.49 15.90 -24.73
N GLU A 188 -5.35 15.04 -25.73
CA GLU A 188 -6.28 13.94 -25.95
C GLU A 188 -6.05 12.82 -24.94
N LEU A 189 -7.13 12.43 -24.25
CA LEU A 189 -7.10 11.30 -23.34
C LEU A 189 -7.03 9.99 -24.14
N SER A 190 -6.17 9.08 -23.70
CA SER A 190 -6.03 7.76 -24.29
C SER A 190 -7.34 6.97 -24.13
N SER A 191 -7.61 6.04 -25.04
CA SER A 191 -8.88 5.31 -25.09
C SER A 191 -9.17 4.50 -23.82
N ASN A 192 -8.14 4.01 -23.13
CA ASN A 192 -8.24 3.28 -21.87
C ASN A 192 -8.31 4.18 -20.62
N HIS A 193 -8.27 5.51 -20.76
CA HIS A 193 -8.38 6.43 -19.62
C HIS A 193 -9.78 6.36 -18.98
N MET A 194 -9.87 6.45 -17.64
CA MET A 194 -11.14 6.29 -16.91
C MET A 194 -12.26 7.23 -17.39
N ALA A 195 -11.94 8.48 -17.72
CA ALA A 195 -12.92 9.45 -18.25
C ALA A 195 -13.44 9.10 -19.66
N LYS A 196 -12.69 8.33 -20.46
CA LYS A 196 -13.15 7.79 -21.75
C LYS A 196 -13.94 6.49 -21.56
N ARG A 197 -13.59 5.69 -20.55
CA ARG A 197 -14.30 4.46 -20.18
C ARG A 197 -15.66 4.72 -19.54
N PHE A 198 -15.76 5.76 -18.73
CA PHE A 198 -16.96 6.13 -17.97
C PHE A 198 -17.40 7.57 -18.27
N PRO A 199 -17.72 7.90 -19.53
CA PRO A 199 -17.98 9.29 -19.93
C PRO A 199 -19.21 9.90 -19.24
N LYS A 200 -20.19 9.08 -18.82
CA LYS A 200 -21.36 9.52 -18.04
C LYS A 200 -21.02 10.06 -16.65
N TYR A 201 -19.83 9.74 -16.14
CA TYR A 201 -19.35 10.12 -14.81
C TYR A 201 -18.13 11.03 -14.88
N ALA A 202 -17.77 11.54 -16.05
CA ALA A 202 -16.63 12.43 -16.25
C ALA A 202 -17.13 13.86 -16.49
N TYR A 203 -16.86 14.75 -15.56
CA TYR A 203 -17.38 16.12 -15.58
C TYR A 203 -16.27 17.14 -15.78
N THR A 204 -16.54 18.13 -16.63
CA THR A 204 -15.70 19.33 -16.66
C THR A 204 -16.12 20.23 -15.50
N TYR A 205 -15.22 20.46 -14.55
CA TYR A 205 -15.48 21.31 -13.38
C TYR A 205 -14.24 22.18 -13.12
N ASN A 206 -14.39 23.50 -13.06
CA ASN A 206 -13.27 24.44 -13.01
C ASN A 206 -12.12 24.15 -14.02
N LYS A 207 -12.49 23.77 -15.25
CA LYS A 207 -11.60 23.33 -16.36
C LYS A 207 -10.79 22.05 -16.09
N TYR A 208 -10.94 21.39 -14.95
CA TYR A 208 -10.48 20.02 -14.72
C TYR A 208 -11.42 19.03 -15.44
N ILE A 209 -10.96 17.79 -15.59
CA ILE A 209 -11.90 16.65 -15.66
C ILE A 209 -11.91 16.00 -14.29
N TRP A 210 -13.10 15.81 -13.72
CA TRP A 210 -13.32 15.17 -12.43
C TRP A 210 -14.29 14.01 -12.60
N MET A 211 -13.98 12.87 -12.00
CA MET A 211 -14.88 11.71 -11.99
C MET A 211 -15.89 11.82 -10.86
N ASP A 212 -17.11 11.36 -11.08
CA ASP A 212 -18.16 11.35 -10.06
C ASP A 212 -17.83 10.39 -8.91
N PRO A 213 -17.58 10.88 -7.68
CA PRO A 213 -17.32 10.01 -6.54
C PRO A 213 -18.53 9.16 -6.15
N GLY A 214 -19.74 9.52 -6.56
CA GLY A 214 -20.96 8.75 -6.29
C GLY A 214 -21.22 7.60 -7.27
N SER A 215 -20.40 7.44 -8.30
CA SER A 215 -20.53 6.31 -9.23
C SER A 215 -19.87 5.05 -8.66
N VAL A 216 -20.67 3.98 -8.53
CA VAL A 216 -20.18 2.66 -8.14
C VAL A 216 -19.15 2.13 -9.16
N GLU A 217 -19.34 2.39 -10.45
CA GLU A 217 -18.38 1.96 -11.47
C GLU A 217 -17.04 2.69 -11.39
N VAL A 218 -17.04 3.98 -11.04
CA VAL A 218 -15.81 4.75 -10.80
C VAL A 218 -15.11 4.24 -9.54
N GLN A 219 -15.85 4.06 -8.43
CA GLN A 219 -15.32 3.52 -7.18
C GLN A 219 -14.69 2.14 -7.40
N GLN A 220 -15.40 1.21 -8.04
CA GLN A 220 -14.89 -0.13 -8.31
C GLN A 220 -13.66 -0.11 -9.23
N PHE A 221 -13.61 0.82 -10.19
CA PHE A 221 -12.42 0.96 -11.03
C PHE A 221 -11.20 1.40 -10.22
N ILE A 222 -11.35 2.36 -9.29
CA ILE A 222 -10.27 2.81 -8.39
C ILE A 222 -9.84 1.68 -7.45
N VAL A 223 -10.78 0.88 -6.94
CA VAL A 223 -10.48 -0.33 -6.15
C VAL A 223 -9.66 -1.32 -6.98
N ASN A 224 -10.08 -1.62 -8.21
CA ASN A 224 -9.34 -2.54 -9.09
C ASN A 224 -7.92 -2.05 -9.40
N VAL A 225 -7.74 -0.74 -9.60
CA VAL A 225 -6.41 -0.12 -9.79
C VAL A 225 -5.56 -0.31 -8.53
N THR A 226 -6.14 -0.07 -7.35
CA THR A 226 -5.44 -0.22 -6.06
C THR A 226 -5.07 -1.68 -5.81
N GLU A 227 -5.98 -2.63 -6.09
CA GLU A 227 -5.73 -4.07 -6.01
C GLU A 227 -4.60 -4.52 -6.95
N ASP A 228 -4.58 -4.01 -8.18
CA ASP A 228 -3.52 -4.31 -9.15
C ASP A 228 -2.14 -3.86 -8.64
N ILE A 229 -2.08 -2.69 -7.99
CA ILE A 229 -0.85 -2.17 -7.40
C ILE A 229 -0.36 -3.07 -6.27
N VAL A 230 -1.20 -3.33 -5.26
CA VAL A 230 -0.78 -4.11 -4.07
C VAL A 230 -0.49 -5.58 -4.38
N ARG A 231 -1.03 -6.12 -5.48
CA ARG A 231 -0.73 -7.49 -5.93
C ARG A 231 0.60 -7.60 -6.68
N ARG A 232 1.06 -6.54 -7.34
CA ARG A 232 2.22 -6.60 -8.25
C ARG A 232 3.45 -5.89 -7.73
N TYR A 233 3.30 -4.92 -6.84
CA TYR A 233 4.40 -4.11 -6.31
C TYR A 233 4.50 -4.28 -4.81
N GLY A 234 5.74 -4.44 -4.32
CA GLY A 234 6.03 -4.47 -2.89
C GLY A 234 6.00 -3.08 -2.27
N VAL A 235 4.85 -2.38 -2.37
CA VAL A 235 4.63 -1.09 -1.69
C VAL A 235 4.32 -1.33 -0.22
N ASP A 236 4.71 -0.39 0.62
CA ASP A 236 4.53 -0.46 2.07
C ASP A 236 3.21 0.20 2.52
N GLY A 237 2.60 1.01 1.65
CA GLY A 237 1.31 1.64 1.90
C GLY A 237 0.63 2.19 0.65
N ILE A 238 -0.67 2.44 0.77
CA ILE A 238 -1.46 3.22 -0.19
C ILE A 238 -1.78 4.56 0.45
N HIS A 239 -1.57 5.64 -0.30
CA HIS A 239 -1.80 7.00 0.16
C HIS A 239 -2.79 7.71 -0.78
N MET A 240 -3.80 8.36 -0.21
CA MET A 240 -4.67 9.28 -0.93
C MET A 240 -4.49 10.67 -0.32
N ASP A 241 -4.34 11.69 -1.16
CA ASP A 241 -4.24 13.07 -0.73
C ASP A 241 -5.63 13.68 -0.45
N ASP A 242 -5.76 14.99 -0.51
CA ASP A 242 -6.94 15.74 -0.09
C ASP A 242 -8.02 15.90 -1.18
N TYR A 243 -7.84 15.32 -2.38
CA TYR A 243 -8.74 15.56 -3.51
C TYR A 243 -9.84 14.49 -3.65
N PHE A 244 -10.96 14.70 -2.95
CA PHE A 244 -12.17 13.88 -3.06
C PHE A 244 -13.20 14.50 -4.03
N TYR A 245 -14.22 15.18 -3.51
CA TYR A 245 -15.02 16.11 -4.31
C TYR A 245 -14.20 17.38 -4.58
N PRO A 246 -14.34 18.03 -5.75
CA PRO A 246 -13.57 19.22 -6.05
C PRO A 246 -14.00 20.38 -5.15
N TYR A 247 -13.04 21.23 -4.79
CA TYR A 247 -13.35 22.51 -4.15
C TYR A 247 -14.29 23.33 -5.03
N SER A 248 -15.35 23.88 -4.44
CA SER A 248 -16.38 24.59 -5.20
C SER A 248 -15.80 25.81 -5.92
N ASP A 249 -16.14 25.97 -7.19
CA ASP A 249 -15.86 27.18 -7.97
C ASP A 249 -17.02 28.19 -7.96
N GLY A 250 -17.96 28.02 -7.01
CA GLY A 250 -19.23 28.75 -6.95
C GLY A 250 -20.36 28.09 -7.74
N THR A 251 -20.08 27.02 -8.49
CA THR A 251 -21.09 26.22 -9.19
C THR A 251 -21.33 24.87 -8.53
N GLU A 252 -22.51 24.30 -8.76
CA GLU A 252 -22.88 22.99 -8.23
C GLU A 252 -22.14 21.88 -8.99
N PHE A 253 -21.54 20.93 -8.26
CA PHE A 253 -20.93 19.76 -8.88
C PHE A 253 -22.00 18.91 -9.58
N PRO A 254 -21.81 18.51 -10.86
CA PRO A 254 -22.90 18.01 -11.72
C PRO A 254 -23.24 16.51 -11.51
N ASP A 255 -23.32 16.07 -10.25
CA ASP A 255 -23.67 14.70 -9.84
C ASP A 255 -25.19 14.49 -9.60
N ALA A 256 -26.04 15.41 -10.07
CA ALA A 256 -27.47 15.38 -9.79
C ALA A 256 -28.16 14.11 -10.31
N ALA A 257 -27.71 13.58 -11.46
CA ALA A 257 -28.23 12.33 -12.02
C ALA A 257 -27.89 11.13 -11.12
N THR A 258 -26.65 11.05 -10.64
CA THR A 258 -26.16 9.99 -9.74
C THR A 258 -26.88 10.05 -8.39
N TYR A 259 -27.06 11.25 -7.85
CA TYR A 259 -27.83 11.44 -6.61
C TYR A 259 -29.30 11.05 -6.78
N THR A 260 -29.93 11.40 -7.92
CA THR A 260 -31.31 11.00 -8.22
C THR A 260 -31.44 9.48 -8.29
N ALA A 261 -30.49 8.79 -8.95
CA ALA A 261 -30.47 7.34 -9.02
C ALA A 261 -30.33 6.69 -7.62
N TYR A 262 -29.49 7.25 -6.75
CA TYR A 262 -29.37 6.84 -5.34
C TYR A 262 -30.70 7.00 -4.58
N GLN A 263 -31.41 8.10 -4.78
CA GLN A 263 -32.71 8.30 -4.14
C GLN A 263 -33.77 7.30 -4.65
N GLN A 264 -33.75 6.99 -5.94
CA GLN A 264 -34.67 6.02 -6.55
C GLN A 264 -34.47 4.59 -6.03
N THR A 265 -33.26 4.22 -5.60
CA THR A 265 -32.98 2.93 -4.96
C THR A 265 -33.26 2.93 -3.45
N GLY A 266 -33.87 3.99 -2.92
CA GLY A 266 -34.29 4.10 -1.52
C GLY A 266 -33.33 4.90 -0.63
N GLY A 267 -32.30 5.52 -1.21
CA GLY A 267 -31.37 6.38 -0.50
C GLY A 267 -32.04 7.51 0.30
N LYS A 268 -31.59 7.72 1.54
CA LYS A 268 -32.21 8.65 2.51
C LYS A 268 -31.30 9.80 2.94
N LEU A 269 -30.00 9.71 2.64
CA LEU A 269 -29.06 10.77 2.99
C LEU A 269 -29.40 12.03 2.18
N ASN A 270 -29.31 13.21 2.82
CA ASN A 270 -29.28 14.45 2.07
C ASN A 270 -28.02 14.50 1.19
N LYS A 271 -27.99 15.38 0.19
CA LYS A 271 -26.91 15.41 -0.80
C LYS A 271 -25.51 15.57 -0.17
N GLY A 272 -25.38 16.38 0.88
CA GLY A 272 -24.10 16.57 1.56
C GLY A 272 -23.61 15.31 2.28
N ASP A 273 -24.49 14.65 3.03
CA ASP A 273 -24.18 13.39 3.71
C ASP A 273 -23.95 12.24 2.72
N TRP A 274 -24.69 12.23 1.62
CA TRP A 274 -24.50 11.27 0.54
C TRP A 274 -23.10 11.41 -0.10
N ARG A 275 -22.68 12.65 -0.42
CA ARG A 275 -21.32 12.91 -0.93
C ARG A 275 -20.23 12.45 0.06
N ARG A 276 -20.38 12.73 1.35
CA ARG A 276 -19.47 12.22 2.39
C ARG A 276 -19.46 10.70 2.46
N SER A 277 -20.63 10.07 2.41
CA SER A 277 -20.75 8.60 2.41
C SER A 277 -20.07 7.97 1.21
N ASN A 278 -20.12 8.58 0.03
CA ASN A 278 -19.43 8.08 -1.17
C ASN A 278 -17.91 8.06 -0.98
N VAL A 279 -17.36 9.11 -0.35
CA VAL A 279 -15.93 9.15 0.01
C VAL A 279 -15.60 8.05 1.02
N ASN A 280 -16.39 7.92 2.09
CA ASN A 280 -16.20 6.89 3.10
C ASN A 280 -16.34 5.46 2.57
N THR A 281 -17.08 5.26 1.48
CA THR A 281 -17.26 3.93 0.86
C THR A 281 -16.06 3.53 0.02
N LEU A 282 -15.32 4.50 -0.54
CA LEU A 282 -14.09 4.21 -1.27
C LEU A 282 -12.94 3.79 -0.34
N ILE A 283 -12.84 4.43 0.83
CA ILE A 283 -11.78 4.21 1.84
C ILE A 283 -12.03 2.92 2.62
#